data_AF-A0A5N5PZ74-F1
#
_entry.id   AF-A0A5N5PZ74-F1
#
_cell.length_a   1.000
_cell.length_b   1.000
_cell.length_c   1.000
_cell.angle_alpha   90.00
_cell.angle_beta   90.00
_cell.angle_gamma   90.00
#
_symmetry.space_group_name_H-M   'P 1'
#
loop_
_entity.id
_entity.type
_entity.pdbx_description
1 polymer ?
#
loop_
_entity_poly.entity_id
_entity_poly.type
_entity_poly.pdbx_seq_one_letter_code
_entity_poly.pdbx_strand_id
1 'polypeptide(L)'
;MPSTEGTHTYTEIPVIGRNPVYSLTFIVYWALLFPTATVKNFSGLLALRFWLASFGSPALANGDATIGDMFVLIYILVGLSMWVLSAWIGPVFGPLIGGFAAETKGWK
;
A
#
# COMPACT_ATOMS: atom_id res chain seq x y z
N MET A 1 4.47 41.81 -15.99
CA MET A 1 3.12 42.18 -15.51
C MET A 1 2.12 41.79 -16.59
N PRO A 2 0.92 41.29 -16.28
CA PRO A 2 0.47 40.56 -15.09
C PRO A 2 -0.45 39.35 -15.42
N SER A 3 -0.93 38.67 -14.37
CA SER A 3 -2.05 37.70 -14.29
C SER A 3 -1.79 36.24 -14.66
N THR A 4 -1.51 35.42 -13.64
CA THR A 4 -2.47 34.40 -13.16
C THR A 4 -1.98 33.85 -11.83
N GLU A 5 -2.16 34.66 -10.78
CA GLU A 5 -2.28 34.10 -9.44
C GLU A 5 -3.53 33.20 -9.42
N GLY A 6 -3.39 31.90 -9.12
CA GLY A 6 -4.55 31.10 -8.72
C GLY A 6 -4.72 29.67 -9.25
N THR A 7 -3.70 28.96 -9.74
CA THR A 7 -3.88 27.51 -10.06
C THR A 7 -2.70 26.62 -9.65
N HIS A 8 -2.08 26.87 -8.49
CA HIS A 8 -1.27 25.84 -7.86
C HIS A 8 -2.20 24.77 -7.30
N THR A 9 -2.53 23.81 -8.15
CA THR A 9 -3.13 22.55 -7.71
C THR A 9 -2.14 21.96 -6.72
N TYR A 10 -2.59 21.56 -5.52
CA TYR A 10 -1.74 21.06 -4.43
C TYR A 10 -0.69 20.01 -4.86
N THR A 11 -0.93 19.34 -5.99
CA THR A 11 -0.07 18.38 -6.68
C THR A 11 1.27 18.95 -7.19
N GLU A 12 1.41 20.27 -7.40
CA GLU A 12 2.62 20.89 -7.99
C GLU A 12 3.70 21.23 -6.94
N ILE A 13 3.40 21.09 -5.64
CA ILE A 13 4.33 21.44 -4.55
C ILE A 13 5.23 20.22 -4.26
N PRO A 14 6.54 20.23 -4.57
CA PRO A 14 7.42 19.07 -4.41
C PRO A 14 7.61 18.65 -2.94
N VAL A 15 7.35 19.58 -2.01
CA VAL A 15 7.41 19.38 -0.55
C VAL A 15 6.19 18.62 -0.02
N ILE A 16 5.02 18.77 -0.66
CA ILE A 16 3.85 17.90 -0.49
C ILE A 16 3.96 16.82 -1.59
N GLY A 17 5.14 16.21 -1.71
CA GLY A 17 5.33 15.10 -2.63
C GLY A 17 4.37 13.95 -2.31
N ARG A 18 4.21 12.97 -3.20
CA ARG A 18 3.38 11.78 -2.94
C ARG A 18 3.81 10.96 -1.70
N ASN A 19 5.03 11.21 -1.22
CA ASN A 19 5.78 10.41 -0.24
C ASN A 19 5.30 10.52 1.24
N PRO A 20 4.91 11.70 1.78
CA PRO A 20 4.40 11.81 3.15
C PRO A 20 3.03 11.15 3.30
N VAL A 21 2.17 11.24 2.28
CA VAL A 21 0.86 10.56 2.26
C VAL A 21 1.03 9.05 2.22
N TYR A 22 1.99 8.55 1.44
CA TYR A 22 2.38 7.13 1.43
C TYR A 22 2.85 6.67 2.81
N SER A 23 3.79 7.40 3.41
CA SER A 23 4.37 7.04 4.70
C SER A 23 3.32 7.01 5.82
N LEU A 24 2.43 8.00 5.86
CA LEU A 24 1.40 8.08 6.91
C LEU A 24 0.35 6.98 6.77
N THR A 25 -0.13 6.72 5.56
CA THR A 25 -1.11 5.63 5.32
C THR A 25 -0.50 4.26 5.59
N PHE A 26 0.78 4.06 5.29
CA PHE A 26 1.50 2.84 5.59
C PHE A 26 1.70 2.62 7.10
N ILE A 27 2.01 3.67 7.86
CA ILE A 27 2.11 3.59 9.33
C ILE A 27 0.76 3.21 9.95
N VAL A 28 -0.34 3.84 9.49
CA VAL A 28 -1.69 3.52 9.95
C VAL A 28 -2.08 2.08 9.60
N TYR A 29 -1.78 1.63 8.37
CA TYR A 29 -1.98 0.24 7.95
C TYR A 29 -1.23 -0.73 8.86
N TRP A 30 0.05 -0.47 9.12
CA TRP A 30 0.88 -1.32 9.98
C TRP A 30 0.35 -1.37 11.41
N ALA A 31 -0.07 -0.24 11.97
CA ALA A 31 -0.69 -0.17 13.29
C ALA A 31 -2.02 -0.97 13.36
N LEU A 32 -2.81 -0.99 12.29
CA LEU A 32 -4.07 -1.74 12.22
C LEU A 32 -3.90 -3.26 12.08
N LEU A 33 -2.70 -3.76 11.73
CA LEU A 33 -2.44 -5.20 11.68
C LEU A 33 -2.47 -5.85 13.07
N PHE A 34 -1.97 -5.18 14.11
CA PHE A 34 -1.98 -5.67 15.48
C PHE A 34 -3.38 -5.95 16.07
N PRO A 35 -4.35 -5.00 16.03
CA PRO A 35 -5.69 -5.26 16.52
C PRO A 35 -6.41 -6.35 15.70
N THR A 36 -6.09 -6.47 14.41
CA THR A 36 -6.70 -7.49 13.54
C THR A 36 -6.32 -8.91 13.95
N ALA A 37 -5.10 -9.13 14.44
CA ALA A 37 -4.68 -10.42 14.98
C ALA A 37 -5.31 -10.78 16.34
N THR A 38 -5.81 -9.78 17.09
CA THR A 38 -6.28 -9.97 18.48
C THR A 38 -7.81 -9.96 18.62
N VAL A 39 -8.55 -9.49 17.60
CA VAL A 39 -10.01 -9.47 17.63
C VAL A 39 -10.62 -10.88 17.59
N LYS A 40 -11.57 -11.13 18.49
CA LYS A 40 -12.30 -12.40 18.62
C LYS A 40 -13.72 -12.36 18.02
N ASN A 41 -14.16 -11.19 17.57
CA ASN A 41 -15.52 -10.94 17.07
C ASN A 41 -15.51 -10.83 15.54
N PHE A 42 -16.40 -11.56 14.87
CA PHE A 42 -16.50 -11.55 13.40
C PHE A 42 -16.81 -10.16 12.83
N SER A 43 -17.75 -9.43 13.44
CA SER A 43 -18.09 -8.06 13.04
C SER A 43 -16.90 -7.09 13.20
N GLY A 44 -16.11 -7.26 14.27
CA GLY A 44 -14.89 -6.48 14.49
C GLY A 44 -13.78 -6.77 13.48
N LEU A 45 -13.62 -8.05 13.08
CA LEU A 45 -12.69 -8.47 12.04
C LEU A 45 -13.06 -7.85 10.69
N LEU A 46 -14.35 -7.81 10.35
CA LEU A 46 -14.84 -7.23 9.10
C LEU A 46 -14.59 -5.70 9.05
N ALA A 47 -14.89 -5.00 10.15
CA ALA A 47 -14.63 -3.57 10.26
C ALA A 47 -13.13 -3.27 10.14
N LEU A 48 -12.27 -4.01 10.84
CA LEU A 48 -10.82 -3.84 10.75
C LEU A 48 -10.28 -4.16 9.35
N ARG A 49 -10.82 -5.19 8.67
CA ARG A 49 -10.46 -5.51 7.28
C ARG A 49 -10.82 -4.39 6.30
N PHE A 50 -11.98 -3.75 6.49
CA PHE A 50 -12.38 -2.61 5.69
C PHE A 50 -11.41 -1.42 5.85
N TRP A 51 -11.05 -1.09 7.09
CA TRP A 51 -10.10 -0.01 7.36
C TRP A 51 -8.69 -0.34 6.85
N LEU A 52 -8.20 -1.56 7.09
CA LEU A 52 -6.93 -2.05 6.55
C LEU A 52 -6.88 -1.93 5.02
N ALA A 53 -7.93 -2.35 4.33
CA ALA A 53 -7.99 -2.26 2.86
C ALA A 53 -8.00 -0.79 2.38
N SER A 54 -8.73 0.08 3.08
CA SER A 54 -8.82 1.51 2.75
C SER A 54 -7.46 2.21 2.86
N PHE A 55 -6.71 1.96 3.94
CA PHE A 55 -5.39 2.57 4.15
C PHE A 55 -4.25 1.88 3.38
N GLY A 56 -4.44 0.64 2.91
CA GLY A 56 -3.47 -0.05 2.05
C GLY A 56 -3.53 0.37 0.57
N SER A 57 -4.68 0.85 0.09
CA SER A 57 -4.89 1.25 -1.31
C SER A 57 -3.89 2.31 -1.84
N PRO A 58 -3.57 3.38 -1.09
CA PRO A 58 -2.62 4.40 -1.54
C PRO A 58 -1.23 3.84 -1.81
N ALA A 59 -0.79 2.81 -1.06
CA ALA A 59 0.53 2.21 -1.26
C ALA A 59 0.62 1.44 -2.58
N LEU A 60 -0.45 0.75 -2.97
CA LEU A 60 -0.55 0.02 -4.23
C LEU A 60 -0.62 0.97 -5.42
N ALA A 61 -1.58 1.91 -5.43
CA ALA A 61 -1.80 2.82 -6.56
C ALA A 61 -0.59 3.75 -6.81
N ASN A 62 0.04 4.22 -5.74
CA ASN A 62 1.18 5.13 -5.85
C ASN A 62 2.50 4.42 -6.12
N GLY A 63 2.60 3.11 -5.89
CA GLY A 63 3.81 2.33 -6.17
C GLY A 63 4.12 2.27 -7.67
N ASP A 64 3.11 1.97 -8.49
CA ASP A 64 3.20 1.99 -9.95
C ASP A 64 3.62 3.37 -10.47
N ALA A 65 3.02 4.44 -9.92
CA ALA A 65 3.39 5.81 -10.29
C ALA A 65 4.85 6.14 -9.92
N THR A 66 5.37 5.62 -8.79
CA THR A 66 6.77 5.84 -8.38
C THR A 66 7.74 5.24 -9.36
N ILE A 67 7.40 4.09 -9.91
CA ILE A 67 8.23 3.41 -10.90
C ILE A 67 8.24 4.22 -12.20
N GLY A 68 7.11 4.80 -12.59
CA GLY A 68 7.05 5.76 -13.70
C GLY A 68 7.96 6.98 -13.48
N ASP A 69 8.06 7.47 -12.24
CA ASP A 69 8.90 8.62 -11.89
C ASP A 69 10.41 8.28 -11.80
N MET A 70 10.77 7.03 -11.46
CA MET A 70 12.15 6.59 -11.25
C MET A 70 12.85 6.08 -12.52
N PHE A 71 12.12 5.52 -13.48
CA PHE A 71 12.69 4.88 -14.66
C PHE A 71 12.52 5.72 -15.93
N VAL A 72 13.53 5.70 -16.80
CA VAL A 72 13.45 6.30 -18.14
C VAL A 72 12.40 5.55 -18.97
N LEU A 73 11.67 6.25 -19.86
CA LEU A 73 10.52 5.74 -20.62
C LEU A 73 10.72 4.33 -21.23
N ILE A 74 11.93 4.02 -21.72
CA ILE A 74 12.26 2.73 -22.33
C ILE A 74 12.36 1.57 -21.32
N TYR A 75 12.65 1.86 -20.05
CA TYR A 75 12.80 0.87 -18.96
C TYR A 75 11.61 0.82 -18.00
N ILE A 76 10.62 1.71 -18.14
CA ILE A 76 9.42 1.72 -17.28
C ILE A 76 8.72 0.36 -17.28
N LEU A 77 8.62 -0.31 -18.42
CA LEU A 77 8.01 -1.64 -18.52
C LEU A 77 8.77 -2.70 -17.71
N VAL A 78 10.11 -2.60 -17.65
CA VAL A 78 10.93 -3.50 -16.82
C VAL A 78 10.65 -3.24 -15.35
N GLY A 79 10.60 -1.96 -14.93
CA GLY A 79 10.24 -1.58 -13.57
C GLY A 79 8.85 -2.07 -13.15
N LEU A 80 7.84 -1.86 -14.00
CA LEU A 80 6.47 -2.30 -13.75
C LEU A 80 6.36 -3.83 -13.71
N SER A 81 7.10 -4.54 -14.56
CA SER A 81 7.13 -6.01 -14.51
C SER A 81 7.63 -6.52 -13.15
N MET A 82 8.68 -5.90 -12.59
CA MET A 82 9.21 -6.23 -11.27
C MET A 82 8.21 -5.91 -10.15
N TRP A 83 7.45 -4.82 -10.27
CA TRP A 83 6.39 -4.48 -9.34
C TRP A 83 5.27 -5.53 -9.32
N VAL A 84 4.79 -5.93 -10.50
CA VAL A 84 3.78 -6.98 -10.62
C VAL A 84 4.31 -8.29 -10.06
N LEU A 85 5.56 -8.68 -10.38
CA LEU A 85 6.18 -9.88 -9.81
C LEU A 85 6.21 -9.85 -8.28
N SER A 86 6.51 -8.69 -7.68
CA SER A 86 6.48 -8.52 -6.21
C SER A 86 5.07 -8.74 -5.63
N ALA A 87 4.02 -8.32 -6.34
CA ALA A 87 2.64 -8.54 -5.92
C ALA A 87 2.24 -10.03 -5.93
N TRP A 88 2.79 -10.84 -6.85
CA TRP A 88 2.54 -12.28 -6.91
C TRP A 88 3.31 -13.09 -5.87
N ILE A 89 4.46 -12.61 -5.43
CA ILE A 89 5.26 -13.24 -4.37
C ILE A 89 4.47 -13.29 -3.05
N GLY A 90 3.70 -12.24 -2.72
CA GLY A 90 2.89 -12.19 -1.50
C GLY A 90 1.93 -13.38 -1.34
N PRO A 91 1.03 -13.63 -2.31
CA PRO A 91 0.12 -14.78 -2.30
C PRO A 91 0.80 -16.15 -2.36
N VAL A 92 2.06 -16.26 -2.78
CA VAL A 92 2.80 -17.53 -2.75
C VAL A 92 3.30 -17.80 -1.34
N PHE A 93 3.96 -16.82 -0.72
CA PHE A 93 4.54 -16.99 0.63
C PHE A 93 3.51 -16.91 1.75
N GLY A 94 2.43 -16.14 1.59
CA GLY A 94 1.40 -15.95 2.61
C GLY A 94 0.74 -17.27 3.06
N PRO A 95 0.14 -18.05 2.15
CA PRO A 95 -0.45 -19.35 2.47
C PRO A 95 0.60 -20.40 2.82
N LEU A 96 1.81 -20.33 2.24
CA LEU A 96 2.89 -21.26 2.59
C LEU A 96 3.22 -21.15 4.08
N ILE A 97 3.51 -19.94 4.57
CA ILE A 97 3.87 -19.70 5.97
C ILE A 97 2.62 -19.83 6.87
N GLY A 98 1.50 -19.27 6.45
CA GLY A 98 0.24 -19.30 7.18
C GLY A 98 -0.33 -20.71 7.35
N GLY A 99 -0.14 -21.59 6.36
CA GLY A 99 -0.55 -22.99 6.40
C GLY A 99 0.22 -23.80 7.44
N PHE A 100 1.56 -23.68 7.46
CA PHE A 100 2.39 -24.31 8.50
C PHE A 100 2.07 -23.79 9.91
N ALA A 101 1.83 -22.48 10.03
CA ALA A 101 1.44 -21.89 11.31
C ALA A 101 0.05 -22.38 11.76
N ALA A 102 -0.90 -22.47 10.83
CA ALA A 102 -2.27 -22.90 11.12
C ALA A 102 -2.37 -24.39 11.51
N GLU A 103 -1.53 -25.24 10.92
CA GLU A 103 -1.46 -26.67 11.26
C GLU A 103 -0.97 -26.91 12.70
N THR A 104 -0.04 -26.07 13.17
CA THR A 104 0.61 -26.25 14.49
C THR A 104 -0.04 -25.46 15.63
N LYS A 105 -0.57 -24.27 15.35
CA LYS A 105 -1.15 -23.35 16.36
C LYS A 105 -2.64 -23.08 16.18
N GLY A 106 -3.26 -23.67 15.16
CA GLY A 106 -4.62 -23.37 14.75
C GLY A 106 -4.69 -22.12 13.88
N TRP A 107 -5.86 -21.85 13.28
CA TRP A 107 -6.08 -20.84 12.25
C TRP A 107 -5.91 -19.36 12.66
N LYS A 108 -5.55 -19.09 13.92
CA LYS A 108 -5.42 -17.74 14.48
C LYS A 108 -3.97 -17.27 14.52
#